data_AF-A0A2I0QJV9-F1
#
_entry.id   AF-A0A2I0QJV9-F1
#
_cell.length_a   1.000
_cell.length_b   1.000
_cell.length_c   1.000
_cell.angle_alpha   90.00
_cell.angle_beta   90.00
_cell.angle_gamma   90.00
#
_symmetry.space_group_name_H-M   'P 1'
#
loop_
_entity.id
_entity.type
_entity.pdbx_description
1 polymer ?
#
loop_
_entity_poly.entity_id
_entity_poly.type
_entity_poly.pdbx_seq_one_letter_code
_entity_poly.pdbx_strand_id
1 'polypeptide(L)'
;ENFILGLLAPNVDARLFEIVSYSILKYYYHNQKIYWGFKINKLQKENLTLYKTGRTNANDGGIDFVMKPLGRFFQVTETLDVKKYFLDIDKIHRYPIAFVVKSEDSEKNLVEGIRNNAIRLYSVKAVVDRYMQCIEEIINIPRLHKCFIVAVKQGYLKNILDEIILQSKVEFNYQDDDEDE
;
A
#
# COMPACT_ATOMS: atom_id res chain seq x y z
N GLU A 1 12.98 14.83 6.25
CA GLU A 1 11.55 14.81 5.87
C GLU A 1 11.34 15.10 4.39
N ASN A 2 11.69 16.29 3.89
CA ASN A 2 11.48 16.66 2.47
C ASN A 2 12.09 15.69 1.45
N PHE A 3 13.26 15.11 1.76
CA PHE A 3 13.87 14.07 0.92
C PHE A 3 12.93 12.87 0.72
N ILE A 4 12.39 12.30 1.80
CA ILE A 4 11.50 11.12 1.75
C ILE A 4 10.23 11.44 0.96
N LEU A 5 9.63 12.61 1.19
CA LEU A 5 8.43 13.04 0.46
C LEU A 5 8.72 13.23 -1.05
N GLY A 6 9.92 13.69 -1.41
CA GLY A 6 10.35 13.79 -2.80
C GLY A 6 10.40 12.44 -3.52
N LEU A 7 10.61 11.34 -2.79
CA LEU A 7 10.60 9.98 -3.35
C LEU A 7 9.19 9.46 -3.65
N LEU A 8 8.13 10.19 -3.28
CA LEU A 8 6.74 9.86 -3.65
C LEU A 8 6.28 10.54 -4.94
N ALA A 9 7.09 11.43 -5.52
CA ALA A 9 6.65 12.26 -6.63
C ALA A 9 6.23 11.41 -7.87
N PRO A 10 5.27 11.88 -8.69
CA PRO A 10 4.75 11.12 -9.82
C PRO A 10 5.80 10.65 -10.84
N ASN A 11 6.93 11.34 -10.94
CA ASN A 11 8.03 11.02 -11.86
C ASN A 11 9.06 10.01 -11.29
N VAL A 12 8.92 9.56 -10.04
CA VAL A 12 9.84 8.61 -9.39
C VAL A 12 9.63 7.18 -9.91
N ASP A 13 10.66 6.32 -9.91
CA ASP A 13 10.53 4.90 -10.26
C ASP A 13 9.45 4.19 -9.40
N ALA A 14 8.64 3.34 -10.02
CA ALA A 14 7.51 2.67 -9.36
C ALA A 14 7.95 1.79 -8.17
N ARG A 15 9.12 1.16 -8.24
CA ARG A 15 9.67 0.34 -7.15
C ARG A 15 10.04 1.22 -5.96
N LEU A 16 10.67 2.36 -6.22
CA LEU A 16 11.00 3.32 -5.17
C LEU A 16 9.72 3.86 -4.50
N PHE A 17 8.68 4.14 -5.29
CA PHE A 17 7.37 4.54 -4.75
C PHE A 17 6.77 3.44 -3.84
N GLU A 18 6.79 2.17 -4.26
CA GLU A 18 6.32 1.04 -3.44
C GLU A 18 7.11 0.93 -2.13
N ILE A 19 8.45 0.98 -2.18
CA ILE A 19 9.32 0.92 -1.00
C ILE A 19 9.00 2.04 0.00
N VAL A 20 8.87 3.26 -0.49
CA VAL A 20 8.65 4.44 0.35
C VAL A 20 7.24 4.43 0.92
N SER A 21 6.23 4.10 0.10
CA SER A 21 4.85 4.00 0.56
C SER A 21 4.66 2.88 1.59
N TYR A 22 5.27 1.71 1.39
CA TYR A 22 5.33 0.63 2.37
C TYR A 22 5.90 1.11 3.70
N SER A 23 7.08 1.75 3.66
CA SER A 23 7.79 2.21 4.86
C SER A 23 6.97 3.23 5.64
N ILE A 24 6.32 4.16 4.95
CA ILE A 24 5.42 5.14 5.57
C ILE A 24 4.22 4.46 6.22
N LEU A 25 3.53 3.58 5.48
CA LEU A 25 2.32 2.92 5.98
C LEU A 25 2.63 1.97 7.15
N LYS A 26 3.74 1.24 7.09
CA LYS A 26 4.21 0.35 8.17
C LYS A 26 4.28 1.09 9.51
N TYR A 27 4.90 2.27 9.54
CA TYR A 27 5.04 3.05 10.77
C TYR A 27 3.83 3.94 11.09
N TYR A 28 3.01 4.30 10.10
CA TYR A 28 1.72 4.94 10.35
C TYR A 28 0.74 4.02 11.12
N TYR A 29 0.71 2.73 10.77
CA TYR A 29 -0.15 1.74 11.43
C TYR A 29 0.45 1.19 12.73
N HIS A 30 1.76 1.30 12.94
CA HIS A 30 2.50 0.61 14.01
C HIS A 30 1.95 0.83 15.44
N ASN A 31 1.42 2.02 15.75
CA ASN A 31 0.85 2.33 17.07
C ASN A 31 -0.67 2.10 17.17
N GLN A 32 -1.32 1.76 16.07
CA GLN A 32 -2.76 1.54 16.05
C GLN A 32 -3.04 0.18 16.68
N LYS A 33 -3.76 0.21 17.80
CA LYS A 33 -4.08 -0.98 18.60
C LYS A 33 -5.47 -1.46 18.25
N ILE A 34 -5.61 -2.78 18.15
CA ILE A 34 -6.90 -3.42 18.06
C ILE A 34 -7.10 -4.39 19.23
N TYR A 35 -8.37 -4.70 19.50
CA TYR A 35 -8.77 -5.66 20.52
C TYR A 35 -9.57 -6.77 19.83
N TRP A 36 -9.10 -8.01 19.90
CA TRP A 36 -9.71 -9.12 19.17
C TRP A 36 -9.58 -10.44 19.94
N GLY A 37 -10.50 -11.37 19.72
CA GLY A 37 -10.52 -12.66 20.40
C GLY A 37 -11.91 -13.30 20.32
N PHE A 38 -11.97 -14.63 20.50
CA PHE A 38 -13.22 -15.38 20.37
C PHE A 38 -14.24 -15.16 21.51
N LYS A 39 -13.85 -14.46 22.59
CA LYS A 39 -14.71 -14.14 23.73
C LYS A 39 -14.51 -12.69 24.15
N ILE A 40 -15.62 -11.97 24.36
CA ILE A 40 -15.63 -10.55 24.74
C ILE A 40 -14.83 -10.29 26.02
N ASN A 41 -14.86 -11.22 26.98
CA ASN A 41 -14.09 -11.12 28.23
C ASN A 41 -12.64 -11.61 28.12
N LYS A 42 -12.18 -12.03 26.93
CA LYS A 42 -10.82 -12.51 26.66
C LYS A 42 -10.29 -11.91 25.35
N LEU A 43 -10.45 -10.61 25.18
CA LEU A 43 -9.88 -9.89 24.04
C LEU A 43 -8.38 -9.69 24.25
N GLN A 44 -7.60 -9.97 23.21
CA GLN A 44 -6.18 -9.68 23.13
C GLN A 44 -5.99 -8.28 22.55
N LYS A 45 -5.01 -7.55 23.08
CA LYS A 45 -4.59 -6.26 22.56
C LYS A 45 -3.34 -6.46 21.70
N GLU A 46 -3.42 -6.13 20.43
CA GLU A 46 -2.30 -6.24 19.49
C GLU A 46 -2.20 -4.97 18.64
N ASN A 47 -0.98 -4.62 18.24
CA ASN A 47 -0.76 -3.52 17.30
C ASN A 47 -0.94 -4.00 15.86
N LEU A 48 -1.44 -3.13 14.99
CA LEU A 48 -1.44 -3.39 13.55
C LEU A 48 0.01 -3.47 13.05
N THR A 49 0.30 -4.52 12.28
CA THR A 49 1.60 -4.74 11.66
C THR A 49 1.42 -4.97 10.18
N LEU A 50 2.06 -4.13 9.36
CA LEU A 50 2.05 -4.25 7.91
C LEU A 50 3.29 -5.03 7.45
N TYR A 51 3.09 -6.02 6.60
CA TYR A 51 4.12 -6.86 6.02
C TYR A 51 4.16 -6.68 4.51
N LYS A 52 5.36 -6.65 3.93
CA LYS A 52 5.57 -6.84 2.50
C LYS A 52 5.51 -8.33 2.19
N THR A 53 4.81 -8.73 1.14
CA THR A 53 4.61 -10.15 0.79
C THR A 53 5.71 -10.72 -0.12
N GLY A 54 6.51 -9.84 -0.73
CA GLY A 54 7.55 -10.21 -1.70
C GLY A 54 8.50 -9.06 -2.02
N ARG A 55 9.34 -9.24 -3.04
CA ARG A 55 10.16 -8.16 -3.60
C ARG A 55 9.30 -7.20 -4.43
N THR A 56 9.86 -6.03 -4.74
CA THR A 56 9.25 -4.93 -5.49
C THR A 56 9.19 -5.30 -6.98
N ASN A 57 8.50 -6.39 -7.30
CA ASN A 57 8.58 -6.98 -8.62
C ASN A 57 7.47 -6.43 -9.52
N ALA A 58 7.83 -5.52 -10.42
CA ALA A 58 6.92 -4.95 -11.44
C ALA A 58 6.29 -6.00 -12.37
N ASN A 59 6.76 -7.27 -12.33
CA ASN A 59 6.37 -8.33 -13.25
C ASN A 59 5.69 -9.56 -12.59
N ASP A 60 5.64 -9.69 -11.26
CA ASP A 60 5.23 -10.96 -10.63
C ASP A 60 3.75 -11.05 -10.24
N GLY A 61 2.96 -10.00 -10.50
CA GLY A 61 1.53 -10.05 -10.24
C GLY A 61 1.16 -10.48 -8.81
N GLY A 62 1.98 -10.18 -7.81
CA GLY A 62 1.67 -10.43 -6.41
C GLY A 62 0.68 -9.43 -5.83
N ILE A 63 0.42 -9.54 -4.52
CA ILE A 63 -0.25 -8.53 -3.69
C ILE A 63 0.81 -7.89 -2.81
N ASP A 64 1.06 -6.59 -2.86
CA ASP A 64 2.28 -6.03 -2.27
C ASP A 64 2.34 -6.12 -0.74
N PHE A 65 1.26 -5.74 -0.04
CA PHE A 65 1.24 -5.71 1.43
C PHE A 65 0.06 -6.47 2.04
N VAL A 66 0.30 -7.01 3.25
CA VAL A 66 -0.73 -7.62 4.08
C VAL A 66 -0.61 -7.13 5.52
N MET A 67 -1.75 -6.84 6.15
CA MET A 67 -1.81 -6.33 7.52
C MET A 67 -2.29 -7.40 8.49
N LYS A 68 -1.50 -7.66 9.53
CA LYS A 68 -1.90 -8.46 10.68
C LYS A 68 -2.46 -7.56 11.79
N PRO A 69 -3.49 -8.00 12.53
CA PRO A 69 -4.25 -9.26 12.37
C PRO A 69 -5.54 -9.11 11.56
N LEU A 70 -5.85 -7.91 11.03
CA LEU A 70 -7.09 -7.66 10.29
C LEU A 70 -7.19 -8.43 8.96
N GLY A 71 -6.06 -8.86 8.39
CA GLY A 71 -6.04 -9.48 7.07
C GLY A 71 -6.39 -8.49 5.94
N ARG A 72 -6.00 -7.21 6.08
CA ARG A 72 -6.18 -6.20 5.01
C ARG A 72 -5.08 -6.35 3.98
N PHE A 73 -5.45 -6.39 2.70
CA PHE A 73 -4.51 -6.44 1.59
C PHE A 73 -4.34 -5.06 0.96
N PHE A 74 -3.14 -4.80 0.47
CA PHE A 74 -2.80 -3.56 -0.21
C PHE A 74 -2.08 -3.88 -1.51
N GLN A 75 -2.47 -3.19 -2.59
CA GLN A 75 -1.79 -3.24 -3.87
C GLN A 75 -1.34 -1.84 -4.28
N VAL A 76 -0.09 -1.72 -4.70
CA VAL A 76 0.49 -0.49 -5.23
C VAL A 76 0.27 -0.44 -6.74
N THR A 77 -0.07 0.74 -7.24
CA THR A 77 -0.30 0.97 -8.67
C THR A 77 0.03 2.40 -9.07
N GLU A 78 0.51 2.57 -10.29
CA GLU A 78 0.82 3.88 -10.89
C GLU A 78 -0.19 4.35 -11.94
N THR A 79 -1.21 3.53 -12.20
CA THR A 79 -2.13 3.72 -13.33
C THR A 79 -3.58 3.61 -12.88
N LEU A 80 -4.48 4.17 -13.68
CA LEU A 80 -5.94 4.05 -13.56
C LEU A 80 -6.52 3.00 -14.52
N ASP A 81 -5.67 2.17 -15.12
CA ASP A 81 -6.09 1.05 -15.97
C ASP A 81 -6.87 0.03 -15.13
N VAL A 82 -8.20 0.05 -15.28
CA VAL A 82 -9.12 -0.81 -14.53
C VAL A 82 -8.81 -2.30 -14.71
N LYS A 83 -8.21 -2.73 -15.83
CA LYS A 83 -7.85 -4.13 -16.03
C LYS A 83 -6.86 -4.61 -14.98
N LYS A 84 -5.94 -3.74 -14.54
CA LYS A 84 -4.98 -4.05 -13.47
C LYS A 84 -5.69 -4.19 -12.13
N TYR A 85 -6.51 -3.19 -11.75
CA TYR A 85 -7.29 -3.26 -10.50
C TYR A 85 -8.15 -4.52 -10.42
N PHE A 86 -8.87 -4.87 -11.49
CA PHE A 86 -9.75 -6.03 -11.48
C PHE A 86 -8.96 -7.34 -11.43
N LEU A 87 -7.81 -7.39 -12.11
CA LEU A 87 -6.88 -8.52 -12.02
C LEU A 87 -6.36 -8.68 -10.59
N ASP A 88 -6.00 -7.59 -9.91
CA ASP A 88 -5.55 -7.62 -8.51
C ASP A 88 -6.66 -8.07 -7.54
N ILE A 89 -7.89 -7.63 -7.77
CA ILE A 89 -9.08 -8.08 -7.03
C ILE A 89 -9.33 -9.58 -7.26
N ASP A 90 -9.21 -10.07 -8.50
CA ASP A 90 -9.45 -11.48 -8.81
C ASP A 90 -8.37 -12.40 -8.22
N LYS A 91 -7.12 -11.94 -8.05
CA LYS A 91 -6.03 -12.72 -7.40
C LYS A 91 -6.39 -13.18 -5.99
N ILE A 92 -7.12 -12.35 -5.25
CA ILE A 92 -7.56 -12.64 -3.87
C ILE A 92 -9.03 -13.07 -3.82
N HIS A 93 -9.54 -13.62 -4.92
CA HIS A 93 -10.91 -14.12 -5.02
C HIS A 93 -11.97 -13.06 -4.63
N ARG A 94 -11.75 -11.81 -5.04
CA ARG A 94 -12.65 -10.66 -4.79
C ARG A 94 -12.82 -10.30 -3.31
N TYR A 95 -11.85 -10.66 -2.49
CA TYR A 95 -11.73 -10.13 -1.14
C TYR A 95 -11.45 -8.60 -1.17
N PRO A 96 -11.87 -7.81 -0.16
CA PRO A 96 -11.57 -6.38 -0.11
C PRO A 96 -10.08 -6.07 -0.13
N ILE A 97 -9.69 -5.06 -0.92
CA ILE A 97 -8.31 -4.64 -1.09
C ILE A 97 -8.20 -3.12 -1.15
N ALA A 98 -7.19 -2.58 -0.46
CA ALA A 98 -6.81 -1.18 -0.56
C ALA A 98 -5.81 -0.98 -1.70
N PHE A 99 -5.92 0.12 -2.44
CA PHE A 99 -4.94 0.48 -3.46
C PHE A 99 -4.12 1.70 -3.04
N VAL A 100 -2.80 1.57 -3.08
CA VAL A 100 -1.87 2.69 -2.91
C VAL A 100 -1.54 3.22 -4.30
N VAL A 101 -2.13 4.36 -4.66
CA VAL A 101 -2.10 4.90 -6.02
C VAL A 101 -1.10 6.03 -6.10
N LYS A 102 -0.14 5.93 -7.02
CA LYS A 102 0.85 6.98 -7.31
C LYS A 102 0.22 8.12 -8.12
N SER A 103 -0.65 8.88 -7.46
CA SER A 103 -1.33 10.04 -8.02
C SER A 103 -1.53 11.14 -6.98
N GLU A 104 -1.57 12.38 -7.45
CA GLU A 104 -1.93 13.58 -6.68
C GLU A 104 -3.44 13.85 -6.70
N ASP A 105 -4.19 13.16 -7.56
CA ASP A 105 -5.64 13.31 -7.67
C ASP A 105 -6.34 12.92 -6.38
N SER A 106 -7.44 13.60 -6.06
CA SER A 106 -8.26 13.26 -4.89
C SER A 106 -8.78 11.81 -4.96
N GLU A 107 -8.94 11.18 -3.79
CA GLU A 107 -9.50 9.82 -3.67
C GLU A 107 -10.83 9.67 -4.42
N LYS A 108 -11.68 10.71 -4.36
CA LYS A 108 -12.96 10.75 -5.09
C LYS A 108 -12.74 10.69 -6.60
N ASN A 109 -11.85 11.52 -7.14
CA ASN A 109 -11.57 11.54 -8.58
C ASN A 109 -10.96 10.22 -9.06
N LEU A 110 -10.10 9.60 -8.24
CA LEU A 110 -9.51 8.30 -8.54
C LEU A 110 -10.60 7.21 -8.62
N VAL A 111 -11.48 7.14 -7.61
CA VAL A 111 -12.59 6.16 -7.59
C VAL A 111 -13.56 6.39 -8.76
N GLU A 112 -13.92 7.64 -9.05
CA GLU A 112 -14.75 7.98 -10.20
C GLU A 112 -14.06 7.64 -11.53
N GLY A 113 -12.75 7.91 -11.64
CA GLY A 113 -11.93 7.57 -12.80
C GLY A 113 -11.90 6.07 -13.07
N ILE A 114 -11.63 5.26 -12.04
CA ILE A 114 -11.63 3.79 -12.13
C ILE A 114 -13.02 3.29 -12.55
N ARG A 115 -14.09 3.78 -11.91
CA ARG A 115 -15.47 3.40 -12.25
C ARG A 115 -15.84 3.77 -13.68
N ASN A 116 -15.49 4.97 -14.13
CA ASN A 116 -15.79 5.43 -15.49
C ASN A 116 -15.02 4.62 -16.53
N ASN A 117 -13.75 4.28 -16.24
CA ASN A 117 -12.96 3.39 -17.09
C ASN A 117 -13.60 1.98 -17.15
N ALA A 118 -14.05 1.45 -16.01
CA ALA A 118 -14.74 0.18 -15.92
C ALA A 118 -16.03 0.13 -16.76
N ILE A 119 -16.90 1.15 -16.65
CA ILE A 119 -18.15 1.21 -17.41
C ILE A 119 -17.90 1.25 -18.92
N ARG A 120 -16.79 1.86 -19.35
CA ARG A 120 -16.40 1.89 -20.77
C ARG A 120 -15.92 0.53 -21.27
N LEU A 121 -15.24 -0.25 -20.43
CA LEU A 121 -14.69 -1.57 -20.82
C LEU A 121 -15.67 -2.72 -20.63
N TYR A 122 -16.58 -2.63 -19.66
CA TYR A 122 -17.50 -3.69 -19.30
C TYR A 122 -18.95 -3.27 -19.55
N SER A 123 -19.64 -4.00 -20.42
CA SER A 123 -21.02 -3.70 -20.81
C SER A 123 -22.04 -3.92 -19.67
N VAL A 124 -21.69 -4.73 -18.66
CA VAL A 124 -22.60 -5.11 -17.59
C VAL A 124 -22.30 -4.31 -16.32
N LYS A 125 -23.16 -3.32 -16.03
CA LYS A 125 -23.02 -2.44 -14.84
C LYS A 125 -22.91 -3.22 -13.52
N ALA A 126 -23.68 -4.31 -13.36
CA ALA A 126 -23.64 -5.13 -12.15
C ALA A 126 -22.27 -5.80 -11.93
N VAL A 127 -21.49 -6.07 -12.99
CA VAL A 127 -20.12 -6.58 -12.87
C VAL A 127 -19.23 -5.47 -12.33
N VAL A 128 -19.30 -4.27 -12.91
CA VAL A 128 -18.54 -3.11 -12.44
C VAL A 128 -18.82 -2.83 -10.97
N ASP A 129 -20.09 -2.80 -10.57
CA ASP A 129 -20.47 -2.52 -9.18
C ASP A 129 -19.87 -3.53 -8.20
N ARG A 130 -19.82 -4.83 -8.56
CA ARG A 130 -19.19 -5.86 -7.71
C ARG A 130 -17.69 -5.65 -7.53
N TYR A 131 -16.96 -5.35 -8.61
CA TYR A 131 -15.52 -5.09 -8.49
C TYR A 131 -15.25 -3.79 -7.74
N MET A 132 -16.04 -2.73 -7.98
CA MET A 132 -15.89 -1.47 -7.25
C MET A 132 -16.16 -1.62 -5.75
N GLN A 133 -17.01 -2.57 -5.34
CA GLN A 133 -17.25 -2.90 -3.92
C GLN A 133 -16.05 -3.60 -3.25
N CYS A 134 -15.15 -4.22 -4.03
CA CYS A 134 -13.93 -4.84 -3.50
C CYS A 134 -12.83 -3.80 -3.22
N ILE A 135 -12.95 -2.56 -3.73
CA ILE A 135 -12.00 -1.49 -3.42
C ILE A 135 -12.33 -0.97 -2.01
N GLU A 136 -11.53 -1.37 -1.04
CA GLU A 136 -11.72 -1.04 0.38
C GLU A 136 -11.30 0.41 0.69
N GLU A 137 -10.16 0.83 0.17
CA GLU A 137 -9.56 2.15 0.40
C GLU A 137 -8.69 2.55 -0.80
N ILE A 138 -8.63 3.84 -1.13
CA ILE A 138 -7.64 4.41 -2.04
C ILE A 138 -6.72 5.32 -1.24
N ILE A 139 -5.42 5.05 -1.28
CA ILE A 139 -4.37 5.83 -0.61
C ILE A 139 -3.52 6.49 -1.69
N ASN A 140 -3.71 7.79 -1.90
CA ASN A 140 -2.95 8.58 -2.88
C ASN A 140 -1.71 9.26 -2.27
N ILE A 141 -0.93 9.99 -3.07
CA ILE A 141 0.27 10.70 -2.59
C ILE A 141 -0.07 11.70 -1.46
N PRO A 142 -1.09 12.56 -1.58
CA PRO A 142 -1.50 13.46 -0.49
C PRO A 142 -1.86 12.72 0.81
N ARG A 143 -2.47 11.54 0.72
CA ARG A 143 -2.79 10.70 1.89
C ARG A 143 -1.52 10.12 2.51
N LEU A 144 -0.58 9.63 1.70
CA LEU A 144 0.74 9.17 2.17
C LEU A 144 1.51 10.28 2.88
N HIS A 145 1.47 11.51 2.38
CA HIS A 145 2.09 12.67 3.05
C HIS A 145 1.50 12.88 4.45
N LYS A 146 0.16 12.82 4.59
CA LYS A 146 -0.50 12.92 5.90
C LYS A 146 -0.08 11.78 6.82
N CYS A 147 -0.03 10.55 6.32
CA CYS A 147 0.42 9.38 7.08
C CYS A 147 1.88 9.54 7.56
N PHE A 148 2.77 10.02 6.69
CA PHE A 148 4.17 10.30 7.02
C PHE A 148 4.29 11.33 8.14
N ILE A 149 3.60 12.48 8.03
CA ILE A 149 3.61 13.52 9.06
C ILE A 149 3.15 12.96 10.41
N VAL A 150 2.10 12.13 10.42
CA VAL A 150 1.62 11.49 11.65
C VAL A 150 2.66 10.54 12.22
N ALA A 151 3.29 9.69 11.41
CA ALA A 151 4.30 8.74 11.86
C ALA A 151 5.57 9.45 12.38
N VAL A 152 6.00 10.53 11.72
CA VAL A 152 7.12 11.37 12.17
C VAL A 152 6.83 12.02 13.52
N LYS A 153 5.61 12.57 13.72
CA LYS A 153 5.18 13.12 15.01
C LYS A 153 5.18 12.08 16.14
N GLN A 154 5.06 10.80 15.80
CA GLN A 154 5.16 9.69 16.76
C GLN A 154 6.60 9.22 17.00
N GLY A 155 7.60 9.85 16.36
CA GLY A 155 9.02 9.53 16.53
C GLY A 155 9.61 8.54 15.53
N TYR A 156 8.86 8.13 14.49
CA TYR A 156 9.28 7.07 13.57
C TYR A 156 10.11 7.52 12.36
N LEU A 157 10.56 8.79 12.30
CA LEU A 157 11.32 9.28 11.15
C LEU A 157 12.53 8.41 10.83
N LYS A 158 13.32 8.08 11.86
CA LYS A 158 14.51 7.22 11.70
C LYS A 158 14.11 5.82 11.23
N ASN A 159 13.09 5.22 11.85
CA ASN A 159 12.63 3.89 11.49
C ASN A 159 12.10 3.81 10.04
N ILE A 160 11.41 4.85 9.56
CA ILE A 160 10.97 4.94 8.16
C ILE A 160 12.19 4.98 7.23
N LEU A 161 13.21 5.78 7.56
CA LEU A 161 14.43 5.86 6.75
C LEU A 161 15.19 4.53 6.73
N ASP A 162 15.36 3.91 7.90
CA ASP A 162 16.03 2.61 8.03
C ASP A 162 15.29 1.53 7.22
N GLU A 163 13.95 1.54 7.22
CA GLU A 163 13.15 0.64 6.39
C GLU A 163 13.31 0.89 4.90
N ILE A 164 13.33 2.16 4.46
CA ILE A 164 13.57 2.51 3.06
C ILE A 164 14.93 1.95 2.61
N ILE A 165 15.97 2.12 3.42
CA ILE A 165 17.31 1.60 3.14
C ILE A 165 17.28 0.08 3.05
N LEU A 166 16.70 -0.60 4.05
CA LEU A 166 16.60 -2.06 4.10
C LEU A 166 15.89 -2.61 2.85
N GLN A 167 14.72 -2.06 2.53
CA GLN A 167 13.94 -2.52 1.38
C GLN A 167 14.62 -2.20 0.05
N SER A 168 15.34 -1.07 -0.03
CA SER A 168 16.15 -0.73 -1.21
C SER A 168 17.30 -1.72 -1.41
N LYS A 169 18.02 -2.09 -0.33
CA LYS A 169 19.09 -3.10 -0.41
C LYS A 169 18.57 -4.44 -0.91
N VAL A 170 17.43 -4.89 -0.37
CA VAL A 170 16.77 -6.13 -0.79
C VAL A 170 16.34 -6.08 -2.25
N GLU A 171 15.79 -4.95 -2.71
CA GLU A 171 15.29 -4.81 -4.07
C GLU A 171 16.40 -4.74 -5.11
N PHE A 172 17.44 -3.96 -4.84
CA PHE A 172 18.54 -3.74 -5.78
C PHE A 172 19.69 -4.75 -5.62
N ASN A 173 19.49 -5.82 -4.84
CA ASN A 173 20.49 -6.84 -4.51
C ASN A 173 21.82 -6.23 -4.03
N TYR A 174 21.74 -5.20 -3.19
CA TYR A 174 22.93 -4.60 -2.61
C TYR A 174 23.42 -5.50 -1.46
N GLN A 175 24.57 -6.14 -1.65
CA GLN A 175 25.32 -6.77 -0.58
C GLN A 175 26.21 -5.69 0.03
N ASP A 176 26.24 -5.58 1.35
CA ASP A 176 27.23 -4.73 2.00
C ASP A 176 28.59 -5.43 1.80
N ASP A 177 29.39 -4.95 0.86
CA ASP A 177 30.75 -5.46 0.58
C ASP A 177 31.76 -5.11 1.71
N ASP A 178 31.28 -4.73 2.90
CA ASP A 178 32.08 -4.23 4.03
C ASP A 178 32.05 -5.17 5.25
N GLU A 179 32.08 -6.50 5.04
CA GLU A 179 32.37 -7.47 6.10
C GLU A 179 33.73 -8.20 5.96
N ASP A 180 34.59 -7.80 5.01
CA ASP A 180 35.97 -8.30 4.92
C ASP A 180 36.96 -7.21 4.46
N GLU A 181 37.38 -6.33 5.38
CA GLU A 181 38.78 -5.84 5.53
C GLU A 181 39.04 -5.24 6.93
#